data_AF-A0AAN8F0Q0-F1
#
_entry.id   AF-A0AAN8F0Q0-F1
#
_cell.length_a   1.000
_cell.length_b   1.000
_cell.length_c   1.000
_cell.angle_alpha   90.00
_cell.angle_beta   90.00
_cell.angle_gamma   90.00
#
_symmetry.space_group_name_H-M   'P 1'
#
loop_
_entity.id
_entity.type
_entity.pdbx_description
1 polymer ?
#
loop_
_entity_poly.entity_id
_entity_poly.type
_entity_poly.pdbx_seq_one_letter_code
_entity_poly.pdbx_strand_id
1 'polypeptide(L)'
;MAVNGVYVVLGEANTVVALLNKARRQYQLSHQPPSLEDTEPLLRNFADLKEVLNEVADLGDMNPLTFLSPFLDVIKAQNTNGPITEAALSSVAKFLSYGLIDANR
;
A
#
# COMPACT_ATOMS: atom_id res chain seq x y z
N MET A 1 -17.57 18.47 -1.67
CA MET A 1 -16.60 18.17 -0.59
C MET A 1 -15.35 17.67 -1.27
N ALA A 2 -14.21 18.33 -1.12
CA ALA A 2 -12.96 17.78 -1.61
C ALA A 2 -12.70 16.47 -0.86
N VAL A 3 -12.57 15.36 -1.60
CA VAL A 3 -12.09 14.11 -1.03
C VAL A 3 -10.71 14.36 -0.48
N ASN A 4 -10.54 14.23 0.84
CA ASN A 4 -9.24 14.43 1.47
C ASN A 4 -8.33 13.26 1.08
N GLY A 5 -7.32 13.56 0.25
CA GLY A 5 -6.41 12.57 -0.33
C GLY A 5 -5.68 11.74 0.72
N VAL A 6 -5.39 12.31 1.89
CA VAL A 6 -4.76 11.59 3.01
C VAL A 6 -5.61 10.38 3.42
N TYR A 7 -6.92 10.56 3.58
CA TYR A 7 -7.82 9.46 3.97
C TYR A 7 -7.99 8.42 2.86
N VAL A 8 -7.91 8.83 1.59
CA VAL A 8 -7.93 7.89 0.47
C VAL A 8 -6.70 6.98 0.55
N VAL A 9 -5.51 7.55 0.65
CA VAL A 9 -4.26 6.78 0.72
C VAL A 9 -4.23 5.89 1.96
N LEU A 10 -4.65 6.39 3.13
CA LEU A 10 -4.76 5.60 4.35
C LEU A 10 -5.73 4.41 4.20
N GLY A 11 -6.88 4.62 3.55
CA GLY A 11 -7.87 3.57 3.31
C GLY A 11 -7.34 2.46 2.41
N GLU A 12 -6.69 2.84 1.31
CA GLU A 12 -6.04 1.88 0.40
C GLU A 12 -4.88 1.13 1.09
N ALA A 13 -4.03 1.85 1.84
CA ALA A 13 -2.93 1.25 2.61
C ALA A 13 -3.44 0.23 3.63
N ASN A 14 -4.52 0.55 4.35
CA ASN A 14 -5.15 -0.37 5.31
C ASN A 14 -5.67 -1.64 4.63
N THR A 15 -6.23 -1.52 3.43
CA THR A 15 -6.74 -2.66 2.65
C THR A 15 -5.60 -3.60 2.28
N VAL A 16 -4.50 -3.07 1.75
CA VAL A 16 -3.32 -3.87 1.38
C VAL A 16 -2.68 -4.52 2.61
N VAL A 17 -2.52 -3.78 3.71
CA VAL A 17 -1.99 -4.32 4.98
C VAL A 17 -2.87 -5.43 5.55
N ALA A 18 -4.19 -5.32 5.42
CA ALA A 18 -5.10 -6.37 5.87
C ALA A 18 -4.91 -7.67 5.07
N LEU A 19 -4.72 -7.56 3.75
CA LEU A 19 -4.47 -8.70 2.87
C LEU A 19 -3.10 -9.34 3.13
N LEU A 20 -2.05 -8.53 3.30
CA LEU A 20 -0.71 -9.00 3.67
C LEU A 20 -0.74 -9.78 5.00
N ASN A 21 -1.40 -9.23 6.03
CA ASN A 21 -1.55 -9.92 7.31
C ASN A 21 -2.37 -11.21 7.20
N LYS A 22 -3.42 -11.22 6.39
CA LYS A 22 -4.22 -12.42 6.14
C LYS A 22 -3.39 -13.52 5.50
N ALA A 23 -2.62 -13.19 4.45
CA ALA A 23 -1.72 -14.13 3.81
C ALA A 23 -0.69 -14.67 4.82
N ARG A 24 0.00 -13.79 5.55
CA ARG A 24 0.97 -14.18 6.60
C ARG A 24 0.38 -15.17 7.60
N ARG A 25 -0.83 -14.90 8.11
CA ARG A 25 -1.54 -15.82 9.03
C ARG A 25 -1.86 -17.17 8.40
N GLN A 26 -2.29 -17.19 7.13
CA GLN A 26 -2.60 -18.44 6.42
C GLN A 26 -1.36 -19.33 6.28
N TYR A 27 -0.19 -18.75 5.95
CA TYR A 27 1.06 -19.51 5.87
C TYR A 27 1.53 -20.03 7.23
N GLN A 28 1.39 -19.23 8.30
CA GLN A 28 1.71 -19.69 9.66
C GLN A 28 0.88 -20.91 10.07
N LEU A 29 -0.39 -20.96 9.67
CA LEU A 29 -1.26 -22.10 9.96
C LEU A 29 -0.92 -23.33 9.09
N SER A 30 -0.42 -23.14 7.86
CA SER A 30 -0.15 -24.24 6.92
C SER A 30 1.17 -24.99 7.18
N HIS A 31 1.96 -24.63 8.20
CA HIS A 31 3.26 -25.23 8.52
C HIS A 31 4.24 -25.27 7.33
N GLN A 32 4.03 -24.45 6.31
CA GLN A 32 4.97 -24.31 5.20
C GLN A 32 6.10 -23.35 5.62
N PRO A 33 7.36 -23.62 5.21
CA PRO A 33 8.45 -22.66 5.40
C PRO A 33 8.06 -21.33 4.75
N PRO A 34 8.40 -20.19 5.37
CA PRO A 34 7.89 -18.89 4.94
C PRO A 34 8.42 -18.56 3.55
N SER A 35 7.57 -18.69 2.53
CA SER A 35 7.84 -18.16 1.19
C SER A 35 7.64 -16.64 1.12
N LEU A 36 7.39 -15.98 2.25
CA LEU A 36 7.02 -14.59 2.38
C LEU A 36 8.16 -13.72 2.92
N GLU A 37 9.41 -13.95 2.49
CA GLU A 37 10.55 -13.11 2.88
C GLU A 37 10.28 -11.62 2.59
N ASP A 38 9.49 -11.34 1.55
CA ASP A 38 9.12 -9.98 1.16
C ASP A 38 7.96 -9.39 2.01
N THR A 39 7.23 -10.15 2.82
CA THR A 39 6.01 -9.62 3.48
C THR A 39 6.31 -8.71 4.67
N GLU A 40 7.32 -9.03 5.50
CA GLU A 40 7.73 -8.17 6.60
C GLU A 40 8.20 -6.78 6.15
N PRO A 41 9.11 -6.64 5.16
CA PRO A 41 9.53 -5.33 4.69
C PRO A 41 8.37 -4.55 4.06
N LEU A 42 7.43 -5.20 3.35
CA LEU A 42 6.25 -4.54 2.83
C LEU A 42 5.35 -4.00 3.95
N LEU A 43 5.07 -4.80 4.99
CA LEU A 43 4.31 -4.35 6.15
C LEU A 43 4.98 -3.18 6.86
N ARG A 44 6.33 -3.18 6.93
CA ARG A 44 7.10 -2.07 7.49
C ARG A 44 6.94 -0.80 6.66
N ASN A 45 7.06 -0.88 5.33
CA ASN A 45 6.89 0.27 4.44
C ASN A 45 5.51 0.93 4.61
N PHE A 46 4.45 0.14 4.82
CA PHE A 46 3.12 0.68 5.11
C PHE A 46 2.97 1.25 6.52
N ALA A 47 3.71 0.73 7.52
CA ALA A 47 3.73 1.32 8.85
C ALA A 47 4.41 2.70 8.82
N ASP A 48 5.58 2.79 8.19
CA ASP A 48 6.30 4.06 8.02
C ASP A 48 5.46 5.08 7.22
N LEU A 49 4.77 4.63 6.16
CA LEU A 49 3.84 5.49 5.41
C LEU A 49 2.71 6.04 6.29
N LYS A 50 2.13 5.22 7.17
CA LYS A 50 1.05 5.68 8.07
C LYS A 50 1.53 6.73 9.06
N GLU A 51 2.73 6.58 9.60
CA GLU A 51 3.34 7.58 10.47
C GLU A 51 3.49 8.91 9.73
N VAL A 52 4.03 8.89 8.51
CA VAL A 52 4.16 10.10 7.69
C VAL A 52 2.80 10.73 7.38
N LEU A 53 1.80 9.95 6.99
CA LEU A 53 0.46 10.45 6.64
C LEU A 53 -0.28 11.06 7.84
N ASN A 54 0.02 10.64 9.08
CA ASN A 54 -0.60 11.22 10.27
C ASN A 54 -0.10 12.63 10.58
N GLU A 55 1.12 12.96 10.15
CA GLU A 55 1.74 14.27 10.36
C GLU A 55 1.41 15.28 9.24
N VAL A 56 0.81 14.81 8.15
CA VAL A 56 0.53 15.60 6.95
C VAL A 56 -0.93 16.09 6.96
N ALA A 57 -1.11 17.42 6.89
CA ALA A 57 -2.45 18.04 6.83
C ALA A 57 -3.07 17.96 5.42
N ASP A 58 -2.26 18.16 4.38
CA ASP A 58 -2.66 18.09 2.98
C ASP A 58 -1.70 17.17 2.20
N LEU A 59 -2.26 16.19 1.49
CA LEU A 59 -1.48 15.27 0.65
C LEU A 59 -0.73 16.00 -0.47
N GLY A 60 -1.22 17.18 -0.90
CA GLY A 60 -0.57 18.01 -1.92
C GLY A 60 0.81 18.54 -1.51
N ASP A 61 1.11 18.62 -0.21
CA ASP A 61 2.41 19.06 0.32
C ASP A 61 3.45 17.93 0.36
N MET A 62 3.04 16.69 0.07
CA MET A 62 3.88 15.49 0.13
C MET A 62 4.35 15.09 -1.27
N ASN A 63 5.60 14.61 -1.36
CA ASN A 63 6.08 14.01 -2.61
C ASN A 63 5.23 12.77 -2.94
N PRO A 64 4.60 12.69 -4.12
CA PRO A 64 3.72 11.56 -4.44
C PRO A 64 4.42 10.20 -4.44
N LEU A 65 5.71 10.15 -4.75
CA LEU A 65 6.50 8.91 -4.68
C LEU A 65 6.56 8.35 -3.26
N THR A 66 6.50 9.20 -2.23
CA THR A 66 6.56 8.74 -0.83
C THR A 66 5.35 7.87 -0.47
N PHE A 67 4.14 8.24 -0.91
CA PHE A 67 2.96 7.40 -0.67
C PHE A 67 2.74 6.33 -1.73
N LEU A 68 3.31 6.48 -2.94
CA LEU A 68 3.18 5.51 -4.01
C LEU A 68 4.13 4.31 -3.83
N SER A 69 5.34 4.53 -3.31
CA SER A 69 6.40 3.51 -3.23
C SER A 69 5.95 2.22 -2.53
N PRO A 70 5.28 2.25 -1.36
CA PRO A 70 4.85 1.02 -0.70
C PRO A 70 3.90 0.15 -1.55
N PHE A 71 3.04 0.77 -2.36
CA PHE A 71 2.14 0.04 -3.26
C PHE A 71 2.90 -0.54 -4.46
N LEU A 72 3.86 0.21 -5.02
CA LEU A 72 4.72 -0.29 -6.10
C LEU A 72 5.60 -1.44 -5.64
N ASP A 73 6.10 -1.40 -4.41
CA ASP A 73 6.91 -2.46 -3.83
C ASP A 73 6.09 -3.75 -3.69
N VAL A 74 4.81 -3.65 -3.30
CA VAL A 74 3.89 -4.81 -3.33
C VAL A 74 3.72 -5.36 -4.74
N ILE A 75 3.55 -4.49 -5.74
CA ILE A 75 3.38 -4.92 -7.14
C ILE A 75 4.63 -5.63 -7.67
N LYS A 76 5.82 -5.17 -7.27
CA LYS A 76 7.12 -5.72 -7.69
C LYS A 76 7.55 -6.96 -6.90
N ALA A 77 6.94 -7.21 -5.73
CA ALA A 77 7.34 -8.30 -4.85
C ALA A 77 6.99 -9.67 -5.44
N GLN A 78 8.00 -10.54 -5.51
CA GLN A 78 7.90 -11.86 -6.15
C GLN A 78 6.92 -12.79 -5.44
N ASN A 79 6.77 -12.62 -4.13
CA ASN A 79 5.98 -13.51 -3.28
C ASN A 79 4.61 -12.94 -2.86
N THR A 80 4.06 -12.00 -3.63
CA THR A 80 2.68 -11.53 -3.43
C THR A 80 1.70 -12.43 -4.18
N ASN A 81 0.52 -12.65 -3.59
CA ASN A 81 -0.54 -13.41 -4.25
C ASN A 81 -1.47 -12.47 -5.04
N GLY A 82 -2.23 -13.05 -5.99
CA GLY A 82 -3.12 -12.30 -6.88
C GLY A 82 -3.98 -11.22 -6.18
N PRO A 83 -4.72 -11.55 -5.09
CA PRO A 83 -5.52 -10.57 -4.38
C PRO A 83 -4.74 -9.39 -3.78
N ILE A 84 -3.52 -9.62 -3.28
CA ILE A 84 -2.67 -8.55 -2.74
C ILE A 84 -2.19 -7.64 -3.86
N THR A 85 -1.68 -8.22 -4.96
CA THR A 85 -1.19 -7.48 -6.13
C THR A 85 -2.33 -6.68 -6.77
N GLU A 86 -3.51 -7.27 -6.90
CA GLU A 86 -4.72 -6.61 -7.41
C GLU A 86 -5.12 -5.41 -6.56
N ALA A 87 -5.13 -5.55 -5.23
CA ALA A 87 -5.45 -4.45 -4.33
C ALA A 87 -4.45 -3.29 -4.47
N ALA A 88 -3.16 -3.58 -4.59
CA ALA A 88 -2.13 -2.57 -4.81
C ALA A 88 -2.29 -1.88 -6.17
N LEU A 89 -2.54 -2.62 -7.26
CA LEU A 89 -2.80 -2.05 -8.59
C LEU A 89 -4.06 -1.18 -8.60
N SER A 90 -5.14 -1.65 -7.96
CA SER A 90 -6.38 -0.89 -7.83
C SER A 90 -6.18 0.40 -7.04
N SER A 91 -5.36 0.37 -5.98
CA SER A 91 -4.98 1.56 -5.20
C SER A 91 -4.30 2.61 -6.09
N VAL A 92 -3.29 2.19 -6.87
CA VAL A 92 -2.57 3.07 -7.81
C VAL A 92 -3.52 3.66 -8.86
N ALA A 93 -4.42 2.84 -9.43
CA ALA A 93 -5.41 3.30 -10.40
C ALA A 93 -6.38 4.34 -9.80
N LYS A 94 -6.78 4.17 -8.53
CA LYS A 94 -7.59 5.17 -7.81
C LYS A 94 -6.83 6.47 -7.58
N PHE A 95 -5.55 6.41 -7.23
CA PHE A 95 -4.74 7.61 -7.03
C PHE A 95 -4.62 8.43 -8.32
N LEU A 96 -4.46 7.78 -9.48
CA LEU A 96 -4.52 8.43 -10.79
C LEU A 96 -5.92 9.02 -11.07
N SER A 97 -6.97 8.23 -10.87
CA SER A 97 -8.35 8.62 -11.17
C SER A 97 -8.83 9.80 -10.31
N TYR A 98 -8.32 9.93 -9.09
CA TYR A 98 -8.63 11.02 -8.18
C TYR A 98 -7.67 12.22 -8.31
N GLY A 99 -6.67 12.14 -9.21
CA GLY A 99 -5.69 13.21 -9.41
C GLY A 99 -4.73 13.42 -8.24
N LEU A 100 -4.52 12.38 -7.40
CA LEU A 100 -3.53 12.43 -6.32
C LEU A 100 -2.09 12.34 -6.85
N ILE A 101 -1.94 11.79 -8.04
CA ILE A 101 -0.70 11.72 -8.81
C ILE A 101 -0.97 12.28 -10.19
N ASP A 102 -0.16 13.25 -10.61
CA ASP A 102 -0.25 13.84 -11.93
C ASP A 102 0.55 13.00 -12.92
N ALA A 103 -0.13 12.34 -13.86
CA ALA A 103 0.51 11.52 -14.89
C ALA A 103 1.17 12.36 -16.01
N ASN A 104 0.95 13.67 -16.02
CA ASN A 104 1.36 14.59 -17.09
C ASN A 104 2.34 15.68 -16.65
N ARG A 105 2.97 15.55 -15.47
CA ARG A 105 4.05 16.43 -15.02
C ARG A 105 5.42 15.81 -15.20
#